data_AF-A0A0T5P952-F1
#
_entry.id   AF-A0A0T5P952-F1
#
_cell.length_a   1.000
_cell.length_b   1.000
_cell.length_c   1.000
_cell.angle_alpha   90.00
_cell.angle_beta   90.00
_cell.angle_gamma   90.00
#
_symmetry.space_group_name_H-M   'P 1'
#
loop_
_entity.id
_entity.type
_entity.pdbx_description
1 polymer ?
#
loop_
_entity_poly.entity_id
_entity_poly.type
_entity_poly.pdbx_seq_one_letter_code
_entity_poly.pdbx_strand_id
1 'polypeptide(L)'
;MGLSDETFTCGSPSPRFTPGPDTWIRCPNGDRVCSFCGSLHPEDFERLAKEAADKDSSTFIDPTTKQYKWYVRRDEVPNASAGGIKFYSWHAPTDEVRNRINAVLPEAVRVSLVKIDIRAQDALEEMARRDGRLPEGGNDGTD
;
A
#
# COMPACT_ATOMS: atom_id res chain seq x y z
N MET A 1 -5.15 -8.93 -25.48
CA MET A 1 -5.44 -9.96 -24.45
C MET A 1 -4.08 -10.46 -23.97
N GLY A 2 -3.66 -10.08 -22.76
CA GLY A 2 -2.37 -10.46 -22.21
C GLY A 2 -2.54 -10.99 -20.78
N LEU A 3 -2.86 -12.27 -20.67
CA LEU A 3 -2.86 -13.00 -19.41
C LEU A 3 -1.51 -13.72 -19.31
N SER A 4 -0.65 -13.26 -18.40
CA SER A 4 0.48 -14.07 -17.95
C SER A 4 -0.03 -14.92 -16.79
N ASP A 5 -0.48 -16.13 -17.13
CA ASP A 5 -1.16 -17.11 -16.27
C ASP A 5 -0.16 -17.84 -15.33
N GLU A 6 0.39 -17.14 -14.35
CA GLU A 6 1.00 -17.86 -13.21
C GLU A 6 -0.11 -18.34 -12.28
N THR A 7 -0.35 -19.66 -12.31
CA THR A 7 -1.29 -20.34 -11.42
C THR A 7 -0.61 -20.74 -10.11
N PHE A 8 -1.26 -20.50 -8.97
CA PHE A 8 -0.78 -20.89 -7.65
C PHE A 8 -1.94 -21.27 -6.72
N THR A 9 -1.63 -21.70 -5.50
CA THR A 9 -2.64 -21.97 -4.47
C THR A 9 -2.43 -21.02 -3.29
N CYS A 10 -3.46 -20.24 -2.97
CA CYS A 10 -3.47 -19.28 -1.87
C CYS A 10 -4.36 -19.76 -0.73
N GLY A 11 -3.81 -19.86 0.48
CA GLY A 11 -4.56 -20.22 1.68
C GLY A 11 -5.02 -21.69 1.71
N SER A 12 -5.83 -22.03 2.71
CA SER A 12 -6.46 -23.35 2.82
C SER A 12 -7.80 -23.34 2.07
N PRO A 13 -8.19 -24.42 1.38
CA PRO A 13 -9.47 -24.50 0.69
C PRO A 13 -10.61 -24.29 1.69
N SER A 14 -11.40 -23.23 1.49
CA SER A 14 -12.67 -23.03 2.20
C SER A 14 -13.84 -23.44 1.31
N PRO A 15 -14.99 -23.86 1.89
CA PRO A 15 -16.15 -24.28 1.12
C PRO A 15 -16.83 -23.15 0.31
N ARG A 16 -16.37 -21.90 0.40
CA ARG A 16 -16.89 -20.75 -0.37
C ARG A 16 -16.20 -20.53 -1.72
N PHE A 17 -15.28 -21.40 -2.13
CA PHE A 17 -14.41 -21.14 -3.27
C PHE A 17 -14.80 -21.89 -4.55
N THR A 18 -14.63 -21.19 -5.67
CA THR A 18 -14.77 -21.72 -7.03
C THR A 18 -13.64 -22.72 -7.31
N PRO A 19 -13.91 -23.90 -7.90
CA PRO A 19 -12.86 -24.87 -8.22
C PRO A 19 -11.85 -24.30 -9.22
N GLY A 20 -10.55 -24.35 -8.89
CA GLY A 20 -9.46 -23.99 -9.82
C GLY A 20 -8.22 -23.43 -9.11
N PRO A 21 -7.09 -23.31 -9.82
CA PRO A 21 -5.92 -22.60 -9.30
C PRO A 21 -6.19 -21.10 -9.19
N ASP A 22 -5.53 -20.45 -8.23
CA ASP A 22 -5.54 -19.00 -8.09
C ASP A 22 -4.63 -18.35 -9.13
N THR A 23 -4.99 -17.13 -9.51
CA THR A 23 -4.29 -16.35 -10.54
C THR A 23 -4.03 -14.93 -10.07
N TRP A 24 -3.19 -14.23 -10.81
CA TRP A 24 -2.95 -12.80 -10.63
C TRP A 24 -3.84 -11.97 -11.55
N ILE A 25 -4.82 -11.29 -10.98
CA ILE A 25 -5.73 -10.38 -11.69
C ILE A 25 -5.05 -9.01 -11.82
N ARG A 26 -4.94 -8.49 -13.05
CA ARG A 26 -4.44 -7.14 -13.31
C ARG A 26 -5.51 -6.09 -13.03
N CYS A 27 -5.18 -5.10 -12.22
CA CYS A 27 -5.99 -3.92 -11.95
C CYS A 27 -5.78 -2.84 -13.05
N PRO A 28 -6.71 -1.87 -13.21
CA PRO A 28 -6.58 -0.80 -14.20
C PRO A 28 -5.30 0.04 -14.10
N ASN A 29 -4.74 0.16 -12.90
CA ASN A 29 -3.49 0.88 -12.62
C ASN A 29 -2.21 0.05 -12.92
N GLY A 30 -2.37 -1.19 -13.41
CA GLY A 30 -1.27 -2.09 -13.75
C GLY A 30 -0.82 -3.03 -12.62
N ASP A 31 -1.26 -2.80 -11.37
CA ASP A 31 -0.97 -3.68 -10.25
C ASP A 31 -1.62 -5.06 -10.43
N ARG A 32 -1.05 -6.10 -9.84
CA ARG A 32 -1.64 -7.45 -9.82
C ARG A 32 -2.11 -7.82 -8.42
N VAL A 33 -3.30 -8.41 -8.33
CA VAL A 33 -3.86 -8.92 -7.08
C VAL A 33 -4.26 -10.39 -7.19
N CYS A 34 -4.10 -11.14 -6.11
CA CYS A 34 -4.48 -12.54 -6.04
C CYS A 34 -6.01 -12.68 -6.19
N SER A 35 -6.46 -13.53 -7.12
CA SER A 35 -7.88 -13.81 -7.35
C SER A 35 -8.63 -14.33 -6.12
N PHE A 36 -7.90 -14.95 -5.18
CA PHE A 36 -8.45 -15.54 -3.96
C PHE A 36 -8.59 -14.56 -2.81
N CYS A 37 -7.47 -13.98 -2.34
CA CYS A 37 -7.47 -13.12 -1.14
C CYS A 37 -7.35 -11.62 -1.44
N GLY A 38 -7.25 -11.24 -2.72
CA GLY A 38 -7.09 -9.86 -3.14
C GLY A 38 -5.76 -9.23 -2.70
N SER A 39 -4.77 -10.04 -2.34
CA SER A 39 -3.45 -9.56 -1.93
C SER A 39 -2.63 -9.09 -3.12
N LEU A 40 -1.75 -8.12 -2.90
CA LEU A 40 -0.85 -7.61 -3.91
C LEU A 40 0.19 -8.66 -4.31
N HIS A 41 0.54 -8.69 -5.59
CA HIS A 41 1.65 -9.49 -6.10
C HIS A 41 2.98 -9.08 -5.45
N PRO A 42 3.88 -10.03 -5.14
CA PRO A 42 5.14 -9.72 -4.45
C PRO A 42 6.03 -8.70 -5.17
N GLU A 43 6.16 -8.78 -6.49
CA GLU A 43 6.94 -7.81 -7.27
C GLU A 43 6.31 -6.41 -7.26
N ASP A 44 4.97 -6.33 -7.30
CA ASP A 44 4.28 -5.04 -7.24
C ASP A 44 4.43 -4.45 -5.84
N PHE A 45 4.37 -5.28 -4.80
CA PHE A 45 4.68 -4.86 -3.43
C PHE A 45 6.13 -4.36 -3.29
N GLU A 46 7.10 -5.08 -3.86
CA GLU A 46 8.52 -4.68 -3.84
C GLU A 46 8.70 -3.31 -4.49
N ARG A 47 8.07 -3.08 -5.66
CA ARG A 47 8.10 -1.78 -6.34
C ARG A 47 7.48 -0.68 -5.47
N LEU A 48 6.30 -0.90 -4.92
CA LEU A 48 5.62 0.08 -4.08
C LEU A 48 6.38 0.36 -2.77
N ALA A 49 7.07 -0.63 -2.22
CA ALA A 49 7.92 -0.42 -1.06
C ALA A 49 9.12 0.47 -1.39
N LYS A 50 9.73 0.31 -2.58
CA LYS A 50 10.78 1.21 -3.06
C LYS A 50 10.26 2.63 -3.26
N GLU A 51 9.08 2.78 -3.85
CA GLU A 51 8.41 4.09 -3.98
C GLU A 51 8.11 4.71 -2.60
N ALA A 52 7.61 3.94 -1.63
CA ALA A 52 7.31 4.45 -0.30
C ALA A 52 8.55 4.93 0.47
N ALA A 53 9.72 4.37 0.18
CA ALA A 53 11.01 4.80 0.74
C ALA A 53 11.50 6.15 0.17
N ASP A 54 10.98 6.58 -0.99
CA ASP A 54 11.23 7.92 -1.52
C ASP A 54 10.36 8.94 -0.77
N LYS A 55 10.97 9.99 -0.21
CA LYS A 55 10.26 11.02 0.58
C LYS A 55 9.28 11.83 -0.26
N ASP A 56 9.54 11.98 -1.54
CA ASP A 56 8.72 12.81 -2.44
C ASP A 56 7.55 12.00 -3.05
N SER A 57 7.55 10.69 -2.87
CA SER A 57 6.49 9.81 -3.36
C SER A 57 5.21 9.91 -2.53
N SER A 58 4.06 9.88 -3.20
CA SER A 58 2.74 9.77 -2.58
C SER A 58 2.36 8.33 -2.20
N THR A 59 3.26 7.35 -2.34
CA THR A 59 3.03 5.97 -1.91
C THR A 59 3.38 5.82 -0.42
N PHE A 60 2.55 5.06 0.30
CA PHE A 60 2.68 4.81 1.74
C PHE A 60 2.46 3.34 2.07
N ILE A 61 3.25 2.84 3.01
CA ILE A 61 2.99 1.58 3.70
C ILE A 61 2.38 1.90 5.06
N ASP A 62 1.14 1.46 5.27
CA ASP A 62 0.49 1.63 6.56
C ASP A 62 1.14 0.70 7.61
N PRO A 63 1.40 1.20 8.82
CA PRO A 63 1.95 0.40 9.90
C PRO A 63 0.96 -0.69 10.31
N THR A 64 1.52 -1.82 10.74
CA THR A 64 0.77 -3.02 11.09
C THR A 64 1.46 -3.68 12.29
N THR A 65 0.67 -4.17 13.23
CA THR A 65 1.19 -4.96 14.36
C THR A 65 1.56 -6.38 13.97
N LYS A 66 1.24 -6.79 12.73
CA LYS A 66 1.41 -8.16 12.24
C LYS A 66 2.52 -8.21 11.19
N GLN A 67 3.66 -8.81 11.53
CA GLN A 67 4.82 -8.90 10.63
C GLN A 67 4.57 -9.67 9.33
N TYR A 68 3.54 -10.53 9.29
CA TYR A 68 3.19 -11.33 8.11
C TYR A 68 2.31 -10.60 7.10
N LYS A 69 1.86 -9.37 7.38
CA LYS A 69 0.91 -8.65 6.53
C LYS A 69 1.14 -7.15 6.55
N TRP A 70 1.24 -6.57 5.36
CA TRP A 70 1.42 -5.14 5.13
C TRP A 70 0.25 -4.57 4.34
N TYR A 71 0.06 -3.25 4.41
CA TYR A 71 -0.97 -2.54 3.65
C TYR A 71 -0.32 -1.41 2.88
N VAL A 72 -0.66 -1.30 1.59
CA VAL A 72 -0.23 -0.18 0.74
C VAL A 72 -1.46 0.65 0.37
N ARG A 73 -1.42 1.96 0.65
CA ARG A 73 -2.51 2.86 0.25
C ARG A 73 -2.50 3.06 -1.27
N ARG A 74 -3.60 2.69 -1.92
CA ARG A 74 -3.84 2.81 -3.37
C ARG A 74 -5.33 3.01 -3.57
N ASP A 75 -5.76 4.27 -3.56
CA ASP A 75 -7.19 4.62 -3.57
C ASP A 75 -7.87 4.20 -4.88
N GLU A 76 -7.10 4.01 -5.94
CA GLU A 76 -7.58 3.59 -7.25
C GLU A 76 -7.75 2.07 -7.42
N VAL A 77 -7.42 1.24 -6.42
CA VAL A 77 -7.62 -0.21 -6.49
C VAL A 77 -8.92 -0.63 -5.78
N PRO A 78 -9.86 -1.33 -6.45
CA PRO A 78 -11.18 -1.65 -5.90
C PRO A 78 -11.18 -2.39 -4.54
N ASN A 79 -10.14 -3.17 -4.26
CA ASN A 79 -9.98 -3.90 -3.00
C ASN A 79 -9.41 -3.06 -1.85
N ALA A 80 -9.19 -1.75 -2.06
CA ALA A 80 -8.73 -0.81 -1.04
C ALA A 80 -9.85 -0.29 -0.12
N SER A 81 -11.04 -0.87 -0.17
CA SER A 81 -12.23 -0.47 0.61
C SER A 81 -12.06 -0.41 2.14
N ALA A 82 -10.93 -0.88 2.68
CA ALA A 82 -10.56 -0.79 4.09
C ALA A 82 -9.25 0.01 4.35
N GLY A 83 -8.83 0.87 3.41
CA GLY A 83 -7.70 1.78 3.59
C GLY A 83 -6.38 1.37 2.91
N GLY A 84 -6.33 0.25 2.19
CA GLY A 84 -5.16 -0.16 1.41
C GLY A 84 -5.21 -1.60 0.90
N ILE A 85 -4.39 -1.90 -0.12
CA ILE A 85 -4.21 -3.25 -0.65
C ILE A 85 -3.29 -4.03 0.29
N LYS A 86 -3.65 -5.27 0.60
CA LYS A 86 -2.93 -6.12 1.54
C LYS A 86 -1.81 -6.85 0.81
N PHE A 87 -0.63 -6.97 1.41
CA PHE A 87 0.39 -7.94 1.01
C PHE A 87 0.60 -8.93 2.15
N TYR A 88 0.68 -10.23 1.85
CA TYR A 88 1.02 -11.27 2.83
C TYR A 88 2.38 -11.88 2.48
N SER A 89 3.22 -12.08 3.48
CA SER A 89 4.59 -12.62 3.28
C SER A 89 4.62 -14.03 2.67
N TRP A 90 3.54 -14.82 2.79
CA TRP A 90 3.43 -16.12 2.13
C TRP A 90 3.30 -16.03 0.60
N HIS A 91 3.05 -14.85 0.05
CA HIS A 91 3.08 -14.61 -1.40
C HIS A 91 4.47 -14.31 -1.93
N ALA A 92 5.50 -14.24 -1.08
CA ALA A 92 6.88 -14.25 -1.54
C ALA A 92 7.28 -15.71 -1.83
N PRO A 93 7.33 -16.14 -3.11
CA PRO A 93 7.42 -17.56 -3.48
C PRO A 93 8.81 -18.15 -3.19
N THR A 94 9.82 -17.30 -3.03
CA THR A 94 11.20 -17.70 -2.74
C THR A 94 11.79 -16.83 -1.63
N ASP A 95 12.81 -17.35 -0.96
CA ASP A 95 13.56 -16.57 0.02
C ASP A 95 14.27 -15.37 -0.61
N GLU A 96 14.65 -15.45 -1.89
CA GLU A 96 15.21 -14.32 -2.62
C GLU A 96 14.22 -13.14 -2.70
N VAL A 97 12.98 -13.41 -3.14
CA VAL A 97 11.93 -12.38 -3.21
C VAL A 97 11.65 -11.82 -1.82
N ARG A 98 11.58 -12.67 -0.80
CA ARG A 98 11.37 -12.25 0.60
C ARG A 98 12.51 -11.34 1.07
N ASN A 99 13.75 -11.68 0.76
CA ASN A 99 14.93 -10.91 1.17
C ASN A 99 14.97 -9.54 0.49
N ARG A 100 14.62 -9.44 -0.81
CA ARG A 100 14.52 -8.14 -1.51
C ARG A 100 13.47 -7.22 -0.89
N ILE A 101 12.30 -7.77 -0.56
CA ILE A 101 11.25 -7.03 0.14
C ILE A 101 11.74 -6.57 1.52
N ASN A 102 12.29 -7.48 2.32
CA ASN A 102 12.77 -7.18 3.68
C ASN A 102 13.93 -6.17 3.69
N ALA A 103 14.71 -6.07 2.62
CA ALA A 103 15.80 -5.09 2.52
C ALA A 103 15.29 -3.65 2.43
N VAL A 104 14.13 -3.41 1.83
CA VAL A 104 13.58 -2.07 1.59
C VAL A 104 12.53 -1.68 2.62
N LEU A 105 11.81 -2.67 3.15
CA LEU A 105 10.63 -2.45 3.98
C LEU A 105 10.85 -1.62 5.25
N PRO A 106 11.96 -1.76 6.02
CA PRO A 106 12.20 -0.94 7.20
C PRO A 106 12.24 0.56 6.88
N GLU A 107 12.92 0.93 5.80
CA GLU A 107 13.03 2.33 5.38
C GLU A 107 11.70 2.85 4.82
N ALA A 108 11.01 2.03 4.01
CA ALA A 108 9.69 2.35 3.49
C ALA A 108 8.68 2.64 4.61
N VAL A 109 8.69 1.82 5.68
CA VAL A 109 7.84 2.03 6.87
C VAL A 109 8.25 3.30 7.61
N ARG A 110 9.56 3.51 7.84
CA ARG A 110 10.07 4.70 8.54
C ARG A 110 9.66 5.99 7.83
N VAL A 111 9.86 6.05 6.51
CA VAL A 111 9.48 7.21 5.68
C VAL A 111 7.97 7.39 5.65
N SER A 112 7.20 6.29 5.52
CA SER A 112 5.74 6.36 5.54
C SER A 112 5.20 6.94 6.85
N LEU A 113 5.78 6.58 8.00
CA LEU A 113 5.39 7.14 9.30
C LEU A 113 5.60 8.66 9.37
N VAL A 114 6.73 9.16 8.87
CA VAL A 114 7.00 10.60 8.81
C VAL A 114 5.98 11.31 7.92
N LYS A 115 5.72 10.79 6.73
CA LYS A 115 4.76 11.39 5.81
C LYS A 115 3.32 11.36 6.37
N ILE A 116 2.94 10.30 7.12
CA ILE A 116 1.65 10.21 7.81
C ILE A 116 1.52 11.29 8.88
N ASP A 117 2.57 11.50 9.68
CA ASP A 117 2.59 12.55 10.72
C ASP A 117 2.45 13.95 10.12
N ILE A 118 3.21 14.26 9.06
CA ILE A 118 3.09 15.54 8.33
C ILE A 118 1.65 15.74 7.84
N ARG A 119 1.05 14.73 7.19
CA ARG A 119 -0.33 14.81 6.72
C ARG A 119 -1.35 15.02 7.84
N ALA A 120 -1.12 14.41 9.00
CA ALA A 120 -1.98 14.60 10.16
C ALA A 120 -1.89 16.04 10.70
N GLN A 121 -0.68 16.61 10.74
CA GLN A 121 -0.46 18.00 11.13
C GLN A 121 -1.13 18.98 10.14
N ASP A 122 -0.92 18.78 8.83
CA ASP A 122 -1.56 19.59 7.79
C ASP A 122 -3.09 19.57 7.90
N ALA A 123 -3.68 18.39 8.12
CA ALA A 123 -5.12 18.24 8.29
C ALA A 123 -5.64 18.94 9.57
N LEU A 124 -4.91 18.86 10.68
CA LEU A 124 -5.25 19.56 11.92
C LEU A 124 -5.20 21.08 11.73
N GLU A 125 -4.19 21.59 11.02
CA GLU A 125 -4.10 23.01 10.68
C GLU A 125 -5.24 23.46 9.77
N GLU A 126 -5.58 22.68 8.74
CA GLU A 126 -6.71 22.98 7.85
C GLU A 126 -8.03 23.05 8.63
N MET A 127 -8.26 22.09 9.53
CA MET A 127 -9.42 22.10 10.43
C MET A 127 -9.42 23.34 11.34
N ALA A 128 -8.28 23.71 11.91
CA ALA A 128 -8.16 24.88 12.77
C ALA A 128 -8.39 26.19 12.00
N ARG A 129 -7.93 26.30 10.74
CA ARG A 129 -8.23 27.44 9.85
C ARG A 129 -9.72 27.52 9.54
N ARG A 130 -10.37 26.40 9.19
CA ARG A 130 -11.82 26.35 8.93
C ARG A 130 -12.66 26.78 10.13
N ASP A 131 -12.21 26.45 11.34
CA ASP A 131 -12.86 26.85 12.59
C ASP A 131 -12.55 28.29 13.03
N GLY A 132 -11.77 29.06 12.24
CA GLY A 132 -11.37 30.43 12.58
C GLY A 132 -10.40 30.53 13.76
N ARG A 133 -9.74 29.43 14.13
CA ARG A 133 -8.79 29.36 15.26
C ARG A 133 -7.36 29.73 14.88
N LEU A 134 -7.07 29.85 13.58
CA LEU A 134 -5.80 30.34 13.04
C LEU A 134 -6.09 31.54 12.12
N PRO A 135 -5.25 32.61 12.16
CA PRO A 135 -5.41 33.73 11.25
C PRO A 135 -5.26 33.25 9.80
N GLU A 136 -6.11 33.75 8.89
CA GLU A 136 -5.84 33.60 7.46
C GLU A 136 -4.49 34.27 7.18
N GLY A 137 -3.59 33.56 6.48
CA GLY A 137 -2.23 34.04 6.21
C GLY A 137 -2.25 35.38 5.49
N GLY A 138 -2.23 36.46 6.27
CA GLY A 138 -2.10 37.82 5.79
C GLY A 138 -0.65 38.00 5.36
N ASN A 139 -0.42 37.99 4.05
CA ASN A 139 0.79 38.54 3.47
C ASN A 139 0.70 40.07 3.60
N ASP A 140 1.12 40.62 4.74
CA ASP A 140 1.31 42.06 4.92
C ASP A 140 2.68 42.47 4.36
N GLY A 141 2.77 42.40 3.03
CA GLY A 141 3.83 43.07 2.28
C GLY A 141 3.82 44.56 2.57
N THR A 142 4.59 44.97 3.58
CA THR A 142 5.24 46.27 3.75
C THR A 142 6.61 46.14 3.07
N ASP A 143 7.11 47.02 2.21
CA ASP A 143 6.80 48.40 1.80
C ASP A 143 6.89 48.53 0.26
#